data_AF-A0AA51C8E9-F1
#
_entry.id   AF-A0AA51C8E9-F1
#
_cell.length_a   1.000
_cell.length_b   1.000
_cell.length_c   1.000
_cell.angle_alpha   90.00
_cell.angle_beta   90.00
_cell.angle_gamma   90.00
#
_symmetry.space_group_name_H-M   'P 1'
#
loop_
_entity.id
_entity.type
_entity.pdbx_description
1 polymer ?
#
loop_
_entity_poly.entity_id
_entity_poly.type
_entity_poly.pdbx_seq_one_letter_code
_entity_poly.pdbx_strand_id
1 'polypeptide(L)'
;MKKRIIFIALMLLTFCQVVFAADFELLTVKTRKSGIDDFTEIMGQIQNNTNKSYEIVMFNLNIYSADKELLEVTPLIIPNFPKKSKKSFKDIIQIVVPKEALFELELDTTL
;
A
#
# COMPACT_ATOMS: atom_id res chain seq x y z
N MET A 1 -22.03 -43.80 17.77
CA MET A 1 -22.36 -42.36 17.62
C MET A 1 -21.23 -41.40 17.97
N LYS A 2 -20.42 -41.60 19.02
CA LYS A 2 -19.35 -40.67 19.46
C LYS A 2 -18.26 -40.35 18.40
N LYS A 3 -17.89 -41.29 17.51
CA LYS A 3 -16.85 -41.07 16.48
C LYS A 3 -17.26 -40.13 15.33
N ARG A 4 -18.56 -39.96 15.06
CA ARG A 4 -19.06 -39.08 13.99
C ARG A 4 -19.01 -37.59 14.36
N ILE A 5 -19.12 -37.27 15.66
CA ILE A 5 -19.06 -35.89 16.16
C ILE A 5 -17.65 -35.31 16.03
N ILE A 6 -16.62 -36.13 16.22
CA ILE A 6 -15.20 -35.73 16.08
C ILE A 6 -14.89 -35.31 14.65
N PHE A 7 -15.40 -36.03 13.65
CA PHE A 7 -15.19 -35.69 12.23
C PHE A 7 -15.81 -34.34 11.85
N ILE A 8 -17.00 -34.03 12.37
CA ILE A 8 -17.68 -32.75 12.09
C ILE A 8 -16.94 -31.58 12.75
N ALA A 9 -16.46 -31.77 13.98
CA ALA A 9 -15.67 -30.75 14.68
C ALA A 9 -14.31 -30.47 13.98
N LEU A 10 -13.66 -31.52 13.46
CA LEU A 10 -12.40 -31.40 12.73
C LEU A 10 -12.58 -30.66 11.40
N MET A 11 -13.70 -30.90 10.70
CA MET A 11 -14.03 -30.22 9.44
C MET A 11 -14.36 -28.73 9.69
N LEU A 12 -15.10 -28.40 10.76
CA LEU A 12 -15.37 -27.00 11.14
C LEU A 12 -14.08 -26.21 11.47
N LEU A 13 -13.10 -26.86 12.11
CA LEU A 13 -11.80 -26.24 12.44
C LEU A 13 -10.97 -25.90 11.19
N THR A 14 -11.09 -26.69 10.11
CA THR A 14 -10.41 -26.37 8.83
C THR A 14 -11.01 -25.19 8.08
N PHE A 15 -12.30 -24.90 8.27
CA PHE A 15 -12.96 -23.74 7.64
C PHE A 15 -12.69 -22.42 8.37
N CYS A 16 -12.16 -22.45 9.60
CA CYS A 16 -11.94 -21.26 10.42
C CYS A 16 -10.62 -20.52 10.11
N GLN A 17 -9.84 -20.97 9.12
CA GLN A 17 -8.59 -20.34 8.72
C GLN A 17 -8.77 -19.38 7.53
N VAL A 18 -9.92 -18.72 7.41
CA VAL A 18 -10.07 -17.59 6.47
C VAL A 18 -9.32 -16.40 7.06
N VAL A 19 -8.00 -16.42 6.93
CA VAL A 19 -7.15 -15.27 7.24
C VAL A 19 -7.49 -14.21 6.23
N PHE A 20 -8.18 -13.15 6.66
CA PHE A 20 -8.40 -11.93 5.87
C PHE A 20 -7.06 -11.21 5.72
N ALA A 21 -6.20 -11.71 4.84
CA ALA A 21 -5.00 -11.00 4.44
C ALA A 21 -5.44 -9.73 3.71
N ALA A 22 -4.88 -8.58 4.10
CA ALA A 22 -5.07 -7.34 3.36
C ALA A 22 -4.61 -7.54 1.91
N ASP A 23 -5.36 -6.98 0.95
CA ASP A 23 -5.05 -7.06 -0.48
C ASP A 23 -3.63 -6.56 -0.79
N PHE A 24 -3.19 -5.54 -0.05
CA PHE A 24 -1.83 -5.02 -0.06
C PHE A 24 -1.25 -5.00 1.34
N GLU A 25 0.01 -5.41 1.44
CA GLU A 25 0.71 -5.49 2.72
C GLU A 25 2.07 -4.79 2.63
N LEU A 26 2.38 -3.99 3.65
CA LEU A 26 3.65 -3.31 3.77
C LEU A 26 4.63 -4.20 4.55
N LEU A 27 5.61 -4.79 3.86
CA LEU A 27 6.48 -5.82 4.45
C LEU A 27 7.63 -5.24 5.27
N THR A 28 8.18 -4.12 4.83
CA THR A 28 9.31 -3.48 5.49
C THR A 28 9.19 -1.99 5.27
N VAL A 29 9.44 -1.22 6.33
CA VAL A 29 9.62 0.22 6.26
C VAL A 29 10.87 0.55 7.06
N LYS A 30 11.78 1.29 6.44
CA LYS A 30 12.95 1.86 7.09
C LYS A 30 13.02 3.33 6.72
N THR A 31 13.34 4.15 7.70
CA THR A 31 13.62 5.56 7.48
C THR A 31 15.10 5.83 7.75
N ARG A 32 15.70 6.70 6.95
CA ARG A 32 17.06 7.17 7.15
C ARG A 32 17.11 8.66 6.94
N LYS A 33 17.69 9.40 7.88
CA LYS A 33 18.05 10.80 7.66
C LYS A 33 19.28 10.85 6.75
N SER A 34 19.18 11.54 5.60
CA SER A 34 20.33 11.83 4.76
C SER A 34 21.22 12.84 5.48
N GLY A 35 22.51 12.51 5.63
CA GLY A 35 23.47 13.38 6.31
C GLY A 35 24.03 14.52 5.46
N ILE A 36 23.73 14.52 4.15
CA ILE A 36 24.30 15.48 3.18
C ILE A 36 23.27 16.57 2.82
N ASP A 37 21.99 16.20 2.67
CA ASP A 37 20.96 17.07 2.09
C ASP A 37 19.71 17.24 2.99
N ASP A 38 19.83 16.89 4.28
CA ASP A 38 18.80 17.07 5.33
C ASP A 38 17.38 16.52 5.01
N PHE A 39 17.23 15.63 4.02
CA PHE A 39 15.97 14.94 3.74
C PHE A 39 15.85 13.60 4.48
N THR A 40 14.61 13.13 4.66
CA THR A 40 14.33 11.77 5.18
C THR A 40 14.03 10.84 4.01
N GLU A 41 14.85 9.80 3.87
CA GLU A 41 14.60 8.72 2.93
C GLU A 41 13.67 7.68 3.57
N ILE A 42 12.59 7.34 2.88
CA ILE A 42 11.67 6.27 3.29
C ILE A 42 11.83 5.12 2.31
N MET A 43 12.34 4.00 2.81
CA MET A 43 12.52 2.77 2.04
C MET A 43 11.51 1.74 2.50
N GLY A 44 10.89 1.03 1.55
CA GLY A 44 10.00 -0.05 1.90
C GLY A 44 9.67 -0.98 0.75
N GLN A 45 8.83 -1.98 1.05
CA GLN A 45 8.30 -2.91 0.07
C GLN A 45 6.81 -3.16 0.31
N ILE A 46 6.03 -3.09 -0.77
CA ILE A 46 4.61 -3.47 -0.78
C ILE A 46 4.47 -4.82 -1.46
N GLN A 47 3.64 -5.68 -0.88
CA GLN A 47 3.23 -6.96 -1.45
C GLN A 47 1.78 -6.87 -1.92
N ASN A 48 1.52 -7.28 -3.15
CA ASN A 48 0.18 -7.54 -3.64
C ASN A 48 -0.20 -8.97 -3.26
N ASN A 49 -1.04 -9.12 -2.24
CA ASN A 49 -1.54 -10.41 -1.77
C ASN A 49 -2.74 -10.91 -2.56
N THR A 50 -3.24 -10.15 -3.52
CA THR A 50 -4.37 -10.57 -4.35
C THR A 50 -3.94 -11.55 -5.44
N ASN A 51 -4.93 -12.21 -6.05
CA ASN A 51 -4.74 -13.00 -7.27
C ASN A 51 -4.88 -12.15 -8.56
N LYS A 52 -4.92 -10.83 -8.44
CA LYS A 52 -5.10 -9.89 -9.55
C LYS A 52 -3.82 -9.09 -9.79
N SER A 53 -3.55 -8.82 -11.06
CA SER A 53 -2.53 -7.85 -11.46
C SER A 53 -3.21 -6.50 -11.64
N TYR A 54 -2.51 -5.42 -11.29
CA TYR A 54 -2.99 -4.05 -11.42
C TYR A 54 -2.09 -3.29 -12.38
N GLU A 55 -2.69 -2.53 -13.29
CA GLU A 55 -1.94 -1.62 -14.16
C GLU A 55 -1.39 -0.44 -13.36
N ILE A 56 -2.17 0.08 -12.42
CA ILE A 56 -1.79 1.16 -11.52
C ILE A 56 -2.36 0.88 -10.13
N VAL A 57 -1.55 1.09 -9.09
CA VAL A 57 -2.01 1.16 -7.70
C VAL A 57 -1.57 2.49 -7.09
N MET A 58 -2.49 3.14 -6.37
CA MET A 58 -2.24 4.41 -5.70
C MET A 58 -2.27 4.21 -4.18
N PHE A 59 -1.26 4.74 -3.49
CA PHE A 59 -1.21 4.82 -2.03
C PHE A 59 -0.99 6.26 -1.60
N ASN A 60 -1.47 6.63 -0.41
CA ASN A 60 -1.15 7.93 0.18
C ASN A 60 -0.17 7.73 1.34
N LEU A 61 0.96 8.43 1.27
CA LEU A 61 1.88 8.56 2.39
C LEU A 61 1.47 9.79 3.19
N ASN A 62 0.93 9.55 4.39
CA ASN A 62 0.54 10.62 5.30
C ASN A 62 1.66 10.83 6.33
N ILE A 63 2.20 12.04 6.39
CA ILE A 63 3.23 12.44 7.34
C ILE A 63 2.56 13.24 8.46
N TYR A 64 2.79 12.84 9.70
CA TYR A 64 2.22 13.49 10.88
C TYR A 64 3.30 14.09 11.76
N SER A 65 2.95 15.15 12.49
CA SER A 65 3.77 15.70 13.57
C SER A 65 3.75 14.76 14.78
N ALA A 66 4.62 15.04 15.76
CA ALA A 66 4.60 14.32 17.05
C ALA A 66 3.25 14.45 17.79
N ASP A 67 2.54 15.56 17.57
CA ASP A 67 1.23 15.84 18.14
C ASP A 67 0.06 15.26 17.31
N LYS A 68 0.39 14.39 16.33
CA LYS A 68 -0.55 13.72 15.42
C LYS A 68 -1.28 14.65 14.45
N GLU A 69 -0.80 15.87 14.26
CA GLU A 69 -1.31 16.74 13.21
C GLU A 69 -0.80 16.26 11.85
N LEU A 70 -1.68 16.24 10.84
CA LEU A 70 -1.30 15.88 9.47
C LEU A 70 -0.48 17.02 8.86
N LEU A 71 0.80 16.75 8.56
CA LEU A 71 1.73 17.71 7.97
C LEU A 71 1.68 17.68 6.44
N GLU A 72 1.65 16.47 5.87
CA GLU A 72 1.73 16.28 4.42
C GLU A 72 1.05 14.98 3.98
N VAL A 73 0.50 15.00 2.76
CA VAL A 73 0.01 13.81 2.06
C VAL A 73 0.72 13.73 0.71
N THR A 74 1.53 12.69 0.53
CA THR A 74 2.25 12.45 -0.73
C THR A 74 1.63 11.25 -1.44
N PRO A 75 1.04 11.41 -2.64
CA PRO A 75 0.55 10.27 -3.41
C PRO A 75 1.72 9.45 -3.98
N LEU A 76 1.61 8.13 -3.87
CA LEU A 76 2.54 7.14 -4.37
C LEU A 76 1.86 6.34 -5.48
N ILE A 77 2.43 6.37 -6.68
CA ILE A 77 1.87 5.68 -7.85
C ILE A 77 2.78 4.52 -8.23
N ILE A 78 2.23 3.32 -8.21
CA ILE A 78 2.94 2.08 -8.52
C ILE A 78 2.38 1.50 -9.82
N PRO A 79 3.08 1.67 -10.96
CA PRO A 79 2.66 1.07 -12.21
C PRO A 79 3.01 -0.42 -12.25
N ASN A 80 2.23 -1.16 -13.03
CA ASN A 80 2.44 -2.55 -13.38
C ASN A 80 2.72 -3.42 -12.16
N PHE A 81 1.75 -3.61 -11.28
CA PHE A 81 1.87 -4.39 -10.05
C PHE A 81 1.27 -5.80 -10.20
N PRO A 82 2.07 -6.84 -10.49
CA PRO A 82 1.55 -8.18 -10.76
C PRO A 82 0.92 -8.83 -9.52
N LYS A 83 0.03 -9.80 -9.76
CA LYS A 83 -0.51 -10.67 -8.69
C LYS A 83 0.60 -11.33 -7.88
N LYS A 84 0.39 -11.49 -6.57
CA LYS A 84 1.30 -12.21 -5.65
C LYS A 84 2.76 -11.75 -5.71
N SER A 85 3.00 -10.50 -6.10
CA SER A 85 4.36 -9.95 -6.29
C SER A 85 4.69 -8.90 -5.23
N LYS A 86 5.97 -8.49 -5.21
CA LYS A 86 6.49 -7.44 -4.34
C LYS A 86 7.08 -6.32 -5.19
N LYS A 87 6.91 -5.07 -4.75
CA LYS A 87 7.58 -3.90 -5.32
C LYS A 87 8.22 -3.06 -4.25
N SER A 88 9.40 -2.53 -4.54
CA SER A 88 10.11 -1.63 -3.65
C SER A 88 9.66 -0.19 -3.83
N PHE A 89 9.82 0.63 -2.79
CA PHE A 89 9.50 2.06 -2.86
C PHE A 89 10.36 2.81 -3.90
N LYS A 90 11.54 2.27 -4.22
CA LYS A 90 12.42 2.81 -5.26
C LYS A 90 11.81 2.73 -6.66
N ASP A 91 10.91 1.77 -6.88
CA ASP A 91 10.23 1.56 -8.17
C ASP A 91 8.93 2.37 -8.29
N ILE A 92 8.63 3.21 -7.28
CA ILE A 92 7.46 4.08 -7.24
C ILE A 92 7.83 5.38 -7.95
N ILE A 93 7.06 5.72 -8.98
CA ILE A 93 7.21 7.00 -9.67
C ILE A 93 6.53 8.04 -8.77
N GLN A 94 7.32 8.92 -8.15
CA GLN A 94 6.77 10.16 -7.59
C GLN A 94 6.36 11.05 -8.76
N ILE A 95 5.07 11.13 -9.04
CA ILE A 95 4.55 12.29 -9.76
C ILE A 95 4.50 13.41 -8.72
N VAL A 96 5.59 14.18 -8.62
CA VAL A 96 5.56 15.48 -7.97
C VAL A 96 4.73 16.35 -8.91
N VAL A 97 3.42 16.44 -8.67
CA VAL A 97 2.60 17.46 -9.34
C VAL A 97 3.02 18.79 -8.71
N PRO A 98 3.67 19.70 -9.45
CA PRO A 98 3.98 21.02 -8.92
C PRO A 98 2.69 21.67 -8.44
N LYS A 99 2.71 22.41 -7.33
CA LYS A 99 1.49 23.10 -6.83
C LYS A 99 0.88 24.01 -7.90
N GLU A 100 1.69 24.50 -8.84
CA GLU A 100 1.21 25.30 -9.97
C GLU A 100 0.35 24.49 -10.96
N ALA A 101 0.62 23.19 -11.15
CA ALA A 101 -0.08 22.34 -12.12
C ALA A 101 -1.45 21.84 -11.65
N LEU A 102 -1.77 21.96 -10.35
CA LEU A 102 -3.11 21.66 -9.83
C LEU A 102 -4.17 22.66 -10.34
N PHE A 103 -3.76 23.89 -10.70
CA PHE A 103 -4.66 24.93 -11.18
C PHE A 103 -5.01 24.81 -12.67
N GLU A 104 -4.23 24.09 -13.48
CA GLU A 104 -4.51 23.94 -14.92
C GLU A 104 -5.52 22.82 -15.23
N LEU A 105 -5.74 21.88 -14.29
CA LEU A 105 -6.67 20.75 -14.47
C LEU A 105 -8.15 21.10 -14.19
N GLU A 106 -8.46 22.28 -13.65
CA GLU A 106 -9.85 22.73 -13.43
C GLU A 106 -10.52 23.29 -14.71
N LEU A 107 -9.84 23.32 -15.85
CA LEU A 107 -10.35 23.91 -17.10
C LEU A 107 -10.36 22.93 -18.28
N ASP A 108 -11.06 21.79 -18.15
CA ASP A 108 -11.61 21.10 -19.33
C ASP A 108 -12.86 20.28 -18.99
N THR A 109 -13.91 20.97 -18.51
CA THR A 109 -15.26 20.39 -18.32
C THR A 109 -16.32 21.06 -19.18
N THR A 110 -15.95 21.47 -20.39
CA THR A 110 -16.91 21.87 -21.43
C THR A 110 -16.91 20.84 -22.57
N LEU A 111 -17.74 19.80 -22.40
CA LEU A 111 -18.38 19.08 -23.51
C LEU A 111 -19.83 19.57 -23.64
#